data_AF-A0A9D5JRL3-F1
#
_entry.id   AF-A0A9D5JRL3-F1
#
_cell.length_a   1.000
_cell.length_b   1.000
_cell.length_c   1.000
_cell.angle_alpha   90.00
_cell.angle_beta   90.00
_cell.angle_gamma   90.00
#
_symmetry.space_group_name_H-M   'P 1'
#
loop_
_entity.id
_entity.type
_entity.pdbx_description
1 polymer ?
#
loop_
_entity_poly.entity_id
_entity_poly.type
_entity_poly.pdbx_seq_one_letter_code
_entity_poly.pdbx_strand_id
1 'polypeptide(L)'
;MFNTLQDVADAMRTALEHERMAAFAQGDALVIAAQPETRERLGFRTLDALFEAIGAETGQSRRTLYNYRKVSQTFAPNARDAPVSWSVYLVAAGTDDPLAWLARAADESLSAAALRDVYKLETGRAAEQHQVERVLSTETARVMWLAGRRALMLDDQQAEAALEPGEYVQVTVWREVHNGAREDVA
;
A
#
# COMPACT_ATOMS: atom_id res chain seq x y z
N MET A 1 -0.25 -29.81 -11.20
CA MET A 1 -1.70 -29.76 -10.93
C MET A 1 -1.93 -30.41 -9.56
N PHE A 2 -2.67 -29.78 -8.65
CA PHE A 2 -2.89 -30.30 -7.29
C PHE A 2 -4.04 -31.31 -7.24
N ASN A 3 -3.86 -32.37 -6.46
CA ASN A 3 -4.85 -33.43 -6.25
C ASN A 3 -5.35 -33.48 -4.81
N THR A 4 -4.56 -33.01 -3.84
CA THR A 4 -4.90 -32.98 -2.42
C THR A 4 -4.61 -31.61 -1.80
N LEU A 5 -5.24 -31.33 -0.65
CA LEU A 5 -4.91 -30.14 0.17
C LEU A 5 -3.44 -30.18 0.62
N GLN A 6 -2.92 -31.38 0.91
CA GLN A 6 -1.53 -31.57 1.30
C GLN A 6 -0.57 -31.15 0.20
N ASP A 7 -0.87 -31.43 -1.08
CA ASP A 7 -0.02 -31.01 -2.21
C ASP A 7 0.12 -29.47 -2.24
N VAL A 8 -0.96 -28.75 -1.92
CA VAL A 8 -0.96 -27.29 -1.85
C VAL A 8 -0.16 -26.81 -0.64
N ALA A 9 -0.36 -27.44 0.52
CA ALA A 9 0.36 -27.10 1.74
C ALA A 9 1.87 -27.33 1.59
N ASP A 10 2.29 -28.40 0.92
CA ASP A 10 3.70 -28.71 0.67
C ASP A 10 4.32 -27.72 -0.34
N ALA A 11 3.58 -27.37 -1.41
CA ALA A 11 4.00 -26.30 -2.31
C ALA A 11 4.18 -24.95 -1.57
N MET A 12 3.31 -24.67 -0.59
CA MET A 12 3.41 -23.48 0.25
C MET A 12 4.60 -23.51 1.23
N ARG A 13 4.99 -24.68 1.73
CA ARG A 13 6.09 -24.84 2.71
C ARG A 13 7.48 -24.80 2.10
N THR A 14 7.62 -24.92 0.78
CA THR A 14 8.93 -24.93 0.11
C THR A 14 9.66 -23.59 0.34
N ALA A 15 10.68 -23.62 1.21
CA ALA A 15 11.60 -22.50 1.45
C ALA A 15 12.78 -22.59 0.49
N LEU A 16 12.97 -21.58 -0.36
CA LEU A 16 14.14 -21.47 -1.23
C LEU A 16 14.68 -20.05 -1.16
N GLU A 17 15.84 -19.91 -0.50
CA GLU A 17 16.97 -18.96 -0.56
C GLU A 17 16.75 -17.45 -0.85
N HIS A 18 15.61 -17.03 -1.38
CA HIS A 18 15.19 -15.64 -1.58
C HIS A 18 13.72 -15.48 -1.16
N GLU A 19 13.49 -14.79 -0.04
CA GLU A 19 12.14 -14.57 0.54
C GLU A 19 11.10 -14.09 -0.50
N ARG A 20 11.51 -13.28 -1.48
CA ARG A 20 10.64 -12.80 -2.56
C ARG A 20 10.24 -13.90 -3.56
N MET A 21 11.20 -14.72 -4.00
CA MET A 21 10.91 -15.81 -4.95
C MET A 21 10.04 -16.89 -4.30
N ALA A 22 10.29 -17.17 -3.01
CA ALA A 22 9.43 -18.03 -2.23
C ALA A 22 7.99 -17.49 -2.13
N ALA A 23 7.82 -16.18 -1.87
CA ALA A 23 6.49 -15.56 -1.81
C ALA A 23 5.72 -15.62 -3.15
N PHE A 24 6.42 -15.46 -4.29
CA PHE A 24 5.79 -15.63 -5.60
C PHE A 24 5.44 -17.10 -5.91
N ALA A 25 6.30 -18.05 -5.56
CA ALA A 25 6.00 -19.48 -5.72
C ALA A 25 4.78 -19.89 -4.89
N GLN A 26 4.70 -19.41 -3.64
CA GLN A 26 3.53 -19.56 -2.78
C GLN A 26 2.28 -18.93 -3.40
N GLY A 27 2.40 -17.70 -3.89
CA GLY A 27 1.31 -17.02 -4.59
C GLY A 27 0.82 -17.79 -5.82
N ASP A 28 1.73 -18.33 -6.63
CA ASP A 28 1.40 -19.11 -7.84
C ASP A 28 0.69 -20.43 -7.49
N ALA A 29 1.13 -21.12 -6.44
CA ALA A 29 0.43 -22.28 -5.91
C ALA A 29 -1.01 -21.93 -5.50
N LEU A 30 -1.20 -20.79 -4.82
CA LEU A 30 -2.53 -20.32 -4.44
C LEU A 30 -3.38 -19.91 -5.64
N VAL A 31 -2.79 -19.35 -6.70
CA VAL A 31 -3.50 -19.05 -7.96
C VAL A 31 -4.05 -20.34 -8.57
N ILE A 32 -3.22 -21.37 -8.68
CA ILE A 32 -3.61 -22.68 -9.24
C ILE A 32 -4.67 -23.35 -8.37
N ALA A 33 -4.47 -23.38 -7.04
CA ALA A 33 -5.42 -23.99 -6.10
C ALA A 33 -6.79 -23.27 -6.10
N ALA A 34 -6.79 -21.96 -6.32
CA ALA A 34 -8.00 -21.14 -6.35
C ALA A 34 -8.79 -21.20 -7.67
N GLN A 35 -8.25 -21.82 -8.73
CA GLN A 35 -9.00 -22.02 -9.98
C GLN A 35 -10.25 -22.87 -9.70
N PRO A 36 -11.42 -22.57 -10.32
CA PRO A 36 -12.67 -23.26 -10.01
C PRO A 36 -12.56 -24.80 -10.05
N GLU A 37 -11.95 -25.33 -11.12
CA GLU A 37 -11.80 -26.78 -11.31
C GLU A 37 -10.88 -27.43 -10.26
N THR A 38 -9.75 -26.79 -9.93
CA THR A 38 -8.84 -27.29 -8.90
C THR A 38 -9.50 -27.21 -7.53
N ARG A 39 -10.15 -26.09 -7.20
CA ARG A 39 -10.81 -25.88 -5.91
C ARG A 39 -11.93 -26.89 -5.68
N GLU A 40 -12.75 -27.14 -6.69
CA GLU A 40 -13.81 -28.14 -6.64
C GLU A 40 -13.25 -29.54 -6.44
N ARG A 41 -12.17 -29.89 -7.15
CA ARG A 41 -11.46 -31.17 -6.98
C ARG A 41 -10.89 -31.35 -5.58
N LEU A 42 -10.39 -30.28 -4.98
CA LEU A 42 -9.93 -30.26 -3.59
C LEU A 42 -11.07 -30.32 -2.56
N GLY A 43 -12.34 -30.29 -3.00
CA GLY A 43 -13.50 -30.40 -2.14
C GLY A 43 -14.02 -29.09 -1.56
N PHE A 44 -13.58 -27.93 -2.06
CA PHE A 44 -13.94 -26.61 -1.53
C PHE A 44 -14.91 -25.86 -2.46
N ARG A 45 -15.98 -25.30 -1.88
CA ARG A 45 -16.98 -24.51 -2.65
C ARG A 45 -16.64 -23.02 -2.73
N THR A 46 -15.92 -22.49 -1.74
CA THR A 46 -15.57 -21.06 -1.66
C THR A 46 -14.06 -20.88 -1.51
N LEU A 47 -13.55 -19.70 -1.91
CA LEU A 47 -12.15 -19.35 -1.66
C LEU A 47 -11.85 -19.25 -0.16
N ASP A 48 -12.80 -18.73 0.62
CA ASP A 48 -12.62 -18.61 2.06
C ASP A 48 -12.43 -19.96 2.74
N ALA A 49 -13.23 -20.97 2.38
CA ALA A 49 -13.09 -22.32 2.95
C ALA A 49 -11.76 -22.97 2.55
N LEU A 50 -11.33 -22.79 1.29
CA LEU A 50 -10.03 -23.26 0.82
C LEU A 50 -8.88 -22.60 1.62
N PHE A 51 -8.93 -21.28 1.78
CA PHE A 51 -7.86 -20.53 2.44
C PHE A 51 -7.84 -20.74 3.96
N GLU A 52 -8.99 -20.98 4.58
CA GLU A 52 -9.06 -21.41 5.97
C GLU A 52 -8.37 -22.76 6.17
N ALA A 53 -8.64 -23.74 5.28
CA ALA A 53 -8.01 -25.05 5.35
C ALA A 53 -6.49 -24.99 5.09
N ILE A 54 -6.05 -24.26 4.05
CA ILE A 54 -4.61 -24.06 3.77
C ILE A 54 -3.94 -23.34 4.94
N GLY A 55 -4.59 -22.33 5.52
CA GLY A 55 -4.09 -21.60 6.68
C GLY A 55 -3.90 -22.51 7.89
N ALA A 56 -4.84 -23.42 8.15
CA ALA A 56 -4.72 -24.40 9.23
C ALA A 56 -3.53 -25.35 9.02
N GLU A 57 -3.27 -25.79 7.79
CA GLU A 57 -2.14 -26.66 7.46
C GLU A 57 -0.78 -25.94 7.50
N THR A 58 -0.73 -24.68 7.10
CA THR A 58 0.54 -23.94 6.91
C THR A 58 0.87 -22.98 8.05
N GLY A 59 -0.06 -22.74 8.98
CA GLY A 59 0.06 -21.73 10.03
C GLY A 59 -0.07 -20.28 9.52
N GLN A 60 -0.43 -20.08 8.25
CA GLN A 60 -0.56 -18.74 7.66
C GLN A 60 -1.96 -18.16 7.84
N SER A 61 -2.05 -16.85 8.05
CA SER A 61 -3.34 -16.17 8.13
C SER A 61 -4.03 -16.12 6.76
N ARG A 62 -5.37 -16.15 6.74
CA ARG A 62 -6.14 -15.95 5.49
C ARG A 62 -5.74 -14.68 4.74
N ARG A 63 -5.50 -13.58 5.47
CA ARG A 63 -5.05 -12.31 4.90
C ARG A 63 -3.72 -12.47 4.15
N THR A 64 -2.78 -13.21 4.71
CA THR A 64 -1.49 -13.51 4.08
C THR A 64 -1.70 -14.27 2.76
N LEU A 65 -2.52 -15.33 2.78
CA LEU A 65 -2.83 -16.14 1.59
C LEU A 65 -3.50 -15.31 0.49
N TYR A 66 -4.45 -14.45 0.85
CA TYR A 66 -5.07 -13.50 -0.09
C TYR A 66 -4.05 -12.54 -0.70
N ASN A 67 -3.11 -12.01 0.11
CA ASN A 67 -2.07 -11.12 -0.38
C ASN A 67 -1.12 -11.83 -1.36
N TYR A 68 -0.67 -13.03 -1.04
CA TYR A 68 0.20 -13.84 -1.92
C TYR A 68 -0.50 -14.14 -3.25
N ARG A 69 -1.74 -14.64 -3.20
CA ARG A 69 -2.51 -14.88 -4.41
C ARG A 69 -2.69 -13.61 -5.23
N LYS A 70 -3.11 -12.51 -4.60
CA LYS A 70 -3.35 -11.23 -5.26
C LYS A 70 -2.11 -10.77 -6.04
N VAL A 71 -0.95 -10.72 -5.37
CA VAL A 71 0.29 -10.25 -5.98
C VAL A 71 0.71 -11.14 -7.16
N SER A 72 0.61 -12.47 -7.04
CA SER A 72 0.91 -13.38 -8.15
C SER A 72 -0.05 -13.26 -9.33
N GLN A 73 -1.33 -12.91 -9.10
CA GLN A 73 -2.28 -12.63 -10.18
C GLN A 73 -1.99 -11.30 -10.89
N THR A 74 -1.53 -10.29 -10.14
CA THR A 74 -1.26 -8.97 -10.68
C THR A 74 0.03 -8.93 -11.50
N PHE A 75 1.10 -9.58 -11.02
CA PHE A 75 2.41 -9.52 -11.66
C PHE A 75 2.76 -10.83 -12.34
N ALA A 76 2.78 -10.82 -13.67
CA ALA A 76 3.29 -11.90 -14.49
C ALA A 76 4.79 -12.15 -14.21
N PRO A 77 5.34 -13.36 -14.46
CA PRO A 77 6.71 -13.72 -14.10
C PRO A 77 7.78 -12.71 -14.54
N ASN A 78 7.65 -12.11 -15.72
CA ASN A 78 8.57 -11.12 -16.27
C ASN A 78 8.55 -9.75 -15.54
N ALA A 79 7.56 -9.50 -14.68
CA ALA A 79 7.46 -8.28 -13.86
C ALA A 79 7.94 -8.50 -12.40
N ARG A 80 8.48 -9.68 -12.07
CA ARG A 80 8.84 -10.08 -10.69
C ARG A 80 10.32 -9.85 -10.33
N ASP A 81 11.08 -9.30 -11.26
CA ASP A 81 12.52 -9.08 -11.13
C ASP A 81 12.89 -7.68 -10.62
N ALA A 82 11.91 -6.80 -10.41
CA ALA A 82 12.15 -5.47 -9.89
C ALA A 82 12.91 -5.54 -8.54
N PRO A 83 13.94 -4.72 -8.30
CA PRO A 83 14.79 -4.78 -7.11
C PRO A 83 14.13 -4.17 -5.87
N VAL A 84 12.87 -4.53 -5.60
CA VAL A 84 12.08 -4.03 -4.48
C VAL A 84 11.67 -5.17 -3.53
N SER A 85 11.29 -4.80 -2.30
CA SER A 85 10.79 -5.73 -1.30
C SER A 85 9.40 -6.27 -1.64
N TRP A 86 9.03 -7.42 -1.08
CA TRP A 86 7.68 -8.00 -1.22
C TRP A 86 6.57 -7.04 -0.80
N SER A 87 6.80 -6.22 0.23
CA SER A 87 5.80 -5.26 0.69
C SER A 87 5.49 -4.17 -0.34
N VAL A 88 6.45 -3.82 -1.20
CA VAL A 88 6.25 -2.88 -2.31
C VAL A 88 5.34 -3.50 -3.37
N TYR A 89 5.58 -4.76 -3.73
CA TYR A 89 4.70 -5.52 -4.62
C TYR A 89 3.26 -5.55 -4.10
N LEU A 90 3.06 -5.74 -2.79
CA LEU A 90 1.72 -5.75 -2.20
C LEU A 90 1.00 -4.40 -2.34
N VAL A 91 1.71 -3.29 -2.14
CA VAL A 91 1.15 -1.94 -2.30
C VAL A 91 0.82 -1.67 -3.76
N ALA A 92 1.77 -1.91 -4.66
CA ALA A 92 1.60 -1.74 -6.10
C ALA A 92 0.45 -2.61 -6.64
N ALA A 93 0.28 -3.85 -6.17
CA ALA A 93 -0.87 -4.68 -6.56
C ALA A 93 -2.24 -4.09 -6.18
N GLY A 94 -2.27 -3.11 -5.27
CA GLY A 94 -3.49 -2.40 -4.84
C GLY A 94 -3.76 -1.07 -5.54
N THR A 95 -2.90 -0.65 -6.47
CA THR A 95 -3.10 0.58 -7.24
C THR A 95 -3.94 0.33 -8.49
N ASP A 96 -4.27 1.42 -9.18
CA ASP A 96 -4.95 1.44 -10.47
C ASP A 96 -4.05 0.99 -11.63
N ASP A 97 -2.77 1.36 -11.60
CA ASP A 97 -1.75 0.84 -12.54
C ASP A 97 -0.56 0.17 -11.80
N PRO A 98 -0.70 -1.12 -11.42
CA PRO A 98 0.32 -1.81 -10.63
C PRO A 98 1.72 -1.85 -11.25
N LEU A 99 1.84 -1.90 -12.58
CA LEU A 99 3.13 -1.99 -13.26
C LEU A 99 3.85 -0.65 -13.24
N ALA A 100 3.15 0.45 -13.54
CA ALA A 100 3.72 1.78 -13.48
C ALA A 100 4.17 2.13 -12.05
N TRP A 101 3.35 1.82 -11.05
CA TRP A 101 3.67 2.09 -9.65
C TRP A 101 4.83 1.24 -9.12
N LEU A 102 4.97 -0.01 -9.58
CA LEU A 102 6.11 -0.87 -9.25
C LEU A 102 7.41 -0.34 -9.88
N ALA A 103 7.36 0.05 -11.16
CA ALA A 103 8.52 0.60 -11.87
C ALA A 103 9.02 1.88 -11.20
N ARG A 104 8.11 2.80 -10.89
CA ARG A 104 8.42 4.02 -10.15
C ARG A 104 9.05 3.74 -8.79
N ALA A 105 8.51 2.77 -8.04
CA ALA A 105 9.08 2.40 -6.74
C ALA A 105 10.51 1.85 -6.85
N ALA A 106 10.84 1.15 -7.94
CA ALA A 106 12.20 0.70 -8.19
C ALA A 106 13.11 1.87 -8.57
N ASP A 107 12.69 2.74 -9.50
CA ASP A 107 13.47 3.87 -10.01
C ASP A 107 13.77 4.90 -8.91
N GLU A 108 12.78 5.21 -8.08
CA GLU A 108 12.89 6.16 -6.96
C GLU A 108 13.31 5.49 -5.64
N SER A 109 13.59 4.19 -5.65
CA SER A 109 13.96 3.40 -4.44
C SER A 109 12.99 3.57 -3.27
N LEU A 110 11.68 3.60 -3.56
CA LEU A 110 10.64 3.83 -2.56
C LEU A 110 10.44 2.62 -1.65
N SER A 111 10.31 2.88 -0.35
CA SER A 111 9.78 1.90 0.59
C SER A 111 8.27 1.69 0.38
N ALA A 112 7.72 0.59 0.91
CA ALA A 112 6.28 0.35 0.82
C ALA A 112 5.43 1.42 1.54
N ALA A 113 5.99 2.07 2.57
CA ALA A 113 5.34 3.20 3.24
C ALA A 113 5.34 4.42 2.32
N ALA A 114 6.50 4.79 1.78
CA ALA A 114 6.64 5.93 0.87
C ALA A 114 5.77 5.78 -0.39
N LEU A 115 5.76 4.59 -1.01
CA LEU A 115 4.91 4.30 -2.16
C LEU A 115 3.42 4.49 -1.84
N ARG A 116 2.97 4.04 -0.66
CA ARG A 116 1.57 4.18 -0.24
C ARG A 116 1.21 5.65 -0.05
N ASP A 117 2.10 6.43 0.54
CA ASP A 117 1.87 7.86 0.80
C ASP A 117 1.81 8.65 -0.51
N VAL A 118 2.75 8.42 -1.43
CA VAL A 118 2.77 9.04 -2.77
C VAL A 118 1.50 8.67 -3.54
N TYR A 119 1.12 7.39 -3.56
CA TYR A 119 -0.11 6.94 -4.23
C TYR A 119 -1.36 7.63 -3.68
N LYS A 120 -1.47 7.75 -2.34
CA LYS A 120 -2.60 8.42 -1.70
C LYS A 120 -2.67 9.91 -2.06
N LEU A 121 -1.52 10.59 -2.07
CA LEU A 121 -1.44 12.01 -2.41
C LEU A 121 -1.88 12.25 -3.86
N GLU A 122 -1.34 11.46 -4.80
CA GLU A 122 -1.60 11.66 -6.24
C GLU A 122 -2.99 11.24 -6.69
N THR A 123 -3.60 10.26 -6.01
CA THR A 123 -4.99 9.85 -6.31
C THR A 123 -6.04 10.70 -5.58
N GLY A 124 -5.62 11.73 -4.82
CA GLY A 124 -6.53 12.52 -3.99
C GLY A 124 -7.15 11.76 -2.82
N ARG A 125 -6.81 10.47 -2.62
CA ARG A 125 -7.29 9.64 -1.50
C ARG A 125 -6.71 10.07 -0.14
N ALA A 126 -5.67 10.89 -0.15
CA ALA A 126 -5.21 11.59 1.05
C ALA A 126 -6.27 12.56 1.60
N ALA A 127 -7.08 13.17 0.73
CA ALA A 127 -8.10 14.15 1.12
C ALA A 127 -9.38 13.49 1.70
N GLU A 128 -9.65 12.23 1.38
CA GLU A 128 -10.88 11.54 1.80
C GLU A 128 -10.86 11.07 3.27
N GLN A 129 -9.69 10.99 3.92
CA GLN A 129 -9.62 10.40 5.27
C GLN A 129 -9.74 11.40 6.43
N HIS A 130 -9.21 12.63 6.35
CA HIS A 130 -9.47 13.67 7.37
C HIS A 130 -9.17 15.07 6.81
N GLN A 131 -10.17 15.72 6.21
CA GLN A 131 -10.12 17.17 5.96
C GLN A 131 -10.24 17.92 7.29
N VAL A 132 -9.15 18.56 7.72
CA VAL A 132 -9.24 19.67 8.67
C VAL A 132 -8.99 20.95 7.87
N GLU A 133 -10.05 21.48 7.27
CA GLU A 133 -10.03 22.85 6.74
C GLU A 133 -9.89 23.82 7.93
N ARG A 134 -8.74 24.48 8.05
CA ARG A 134 -8.64 25.70 8.85
C ARG A 134 -8.21 26.86 7.98
N VAL A 135 -9.12 27.82 7.85
CA VAL A 135 -8.87 29.13 7.27
C VAL A 135 -7.91 29.87 8.18
N LEU A 136 -6.67 30.10 7.72
CA LEU A 136 -5.69 30.91 8.43
C LEU A 136 -5.39 32.14 7.57
N SER A 137 -5.67 33.32 8.11
CA SER A 137 -5.19 34.60 7.55
C SER A 137 -3.86 34.91 8.21
N THR A 138 -2.75 34.83 7.47
CA THR A 138 -1.61 35.78 7.54
C THR A 138 -0.49 35.37 6.59
N GLU A 139 0.28 36.38 6.18
CA GLU A 139 1.25 36.38 5.08
C GLU A 139 2.54 35.57 5.34
N THR A 140 2.73 34.93 6.50
CA THR A 140 3.98 34.22 6.79
C THR A 140 3.80 32.89 7.52
N ALA A 141 3.15 31.91 6.88
CA ALA A 141 3.21 30.53 7.34
C ALA A 141 4.53 29.87 6.91
N ARG A 142 5.31 29.32 7.85
CA ARG A 142 6.51 28.50 7.55
C ARG A 142 6.31 27.08 8.06
N VAL A 143 6.47 26.09 7.18
CA VAL A 143 6.50 24.67 7.54
C VAL A 143 7.93 24.31 7.95
N MET A 144 8.11 23.80 9.16
CA MET A 144 9.42 23.35 9.65
C MET A 144 9.34 22.00 10.36
N TRP A 145 10.49 21.33 10.46
CA TRP A 145 10.63 20.05 11.16
C TRP A 145 11.18 20.29 12.57
N LEU A 146 10.45 19.85 13.59
CA LEU A 146 10.82 19.96 15.00
C LEU A 146 10.66 18.59 15.67
N ALA A 147 11.72 18.10 16.35
CA ALA A 147 11.72 16.84 17.10
C ALA A 147 11.15 15.62 16.33
N GLY A 148 11.39 15.55 15.01
CA GLY A 148 10.90 14.45 14.16
C GLY A 148 9.43 14.56 13.74
N ARG A 149 8.78 15.71 13.97
CA ARG A 149 7.40 16.01 13.53
C ARG A 149 7.39 17.27 12.65
N ARG A 150 6.42 17.36 11.73
CA ARG A 150 6.16 18.59 10.97
C ARG A 150 5.33 19.55 11.83
N ALA A 151 5.75 20.81 11.92
CA ALA A 151 5.05 21.87 12.61
C ALA A 151 4.83 23.06 11.67
N LEU A 152 3.68 23.72 11.80
CA LEU A 152 3.34 24.95 11.09
C LEU A 152 3.54 26.14 12.05
N MET A 153 4.46 27.05 11.75
CA MET A 153 4.57 28.31 12.51
C MET A 153 3.81 29.43 11.82
N LEU A 154 3.09 30.22 12.61
CA LEU A 154 2.34 31.41 12.20
C LEU A 154 2.78 32.58 13.10
N ASP A 155 3.27 33.68 12.51
CA ASP A 155 3.59 34.96 13.17
C ASP A 155 4.00 34.88 14.66
N ASP A 156 5.26 34.51 14.92
CA ASP A 156 5.91 34.46 16.25
C ASP A 156 5.13 33.76 17.40
N GLN A 157 3.99 33.14 17.09
CA GLN A 157 3.18 32.33 17.98
C GLN A 157 3.22 30.89 17.47
N GLN A 158 3.85 30.01 18.25
CA GLN A 158 3.81 28.59 18.00
C GLN A 158 2.37 28.08 18.05
N ALA A 159 1.74 27.92 16.89
CA ALA A 159 0.65 26.99 16.73
C ALA A 159 1.25 25.59 16.63
N GLU A 160 1.57 24.98 17.78
CA GLU A 160 1.85 23.54 17.82
C GLU A 160 0.56 22.78 17.50
N ALA A 161 0.25 22.63 16.22
CA ALA A 161 -0.63 21.56 15.79
C ALA A 161 0.15 20.26 16.02
N ALA A 162 -0.21 19.51 17.05
CA ALA A 162 0.33 18.18 17.29
C ALA A 162 -0.18 17.24 16.19
N LEU A 163 0.54 17.21 15.07
CA LEU A 163 0.25 16.29 13.98
C LEU A 163 0.70 14.89 14.38
N GLU A 164 -0.21 13.93 14.28
CA GLU A 164 0.14 12.52 14.40
C GLU A 164 0.95 12.06 13.17
N PRO A 165 1.82 11.04 13.32
CA PRO A 165 2.54 10.47 12.19
C PRO A 165 1.58 10.01 11.08
N GLY A 166 1.70 10.62 9.89
CA GLY A 166 0.85 10.33 8.73
C GLY A 166 -0.21 11.40 8.43
N GLU A 167 -0.33 12.43 9.28
CA GLU A 167 -1.15 13.60 8.99
C GLU A 167 -0.41 14.58 8.08
N TYR A 168 -1.15 15.18 7.14
CA TYR A 168 -0.64 16.19 6.22
C TYR A 168 -1.43 17.48 6.42
N VAL A 169 -0.72 18.60 6.45
CA VAL A 169 -1.34 19.93 6.44
C VAL A 169 -1.22 20.50 5.04
N GLN A 170 -2.36 20.73 4.41
CA GLN A 170 -2.42 21.59 3.23
C GLN A 170 -2.48 23.04 3.72
N VAL A 171 -1.47 23.83 3.36
CA VAL A 171 -1.41 25.25 3.68
C VAL A 171 -1.82 26.01 2.42
N THR A 172 -2.99 26.64 2.44
CA THR A 172 -3.40 27.57 1.39
C THR A 172 -3.00 28.97 1.80
N VAL A 173 -2.00 29.55 1.12
CA VAL A 173 -1.58 30.93 1.32
C VAL A 173 -2.41 31.82 0.39
N TRP A 174 -3.17 32.72 0.97
CA TRP A 174 -3.92 33.74 0.25
C TRP A 174 -3.50 35.12 0.74
N ARG A 175 -3.51 36.10 -0.16
CA ARG A 175 -3.35 37.51 0.23
C ARG A 175 -4.71 38.16 0.34
N GLU A 176 -4.88 39.01 1.36
CA GLU A 176 -6.07 39.84 1.47
C GLU A 176 -5.85 41.09 0.60
N VAL A 177 -6.65 41.24 -0.46
CA VAL A 177 -6.64 42.45 -1.29
C VAL A 177 -7.64 43.46 -0.74
N HIS A 178 -7.36 44.75 -0.96
CA HIS A 178 -8.22 45.85 -0.49
C HIS A 178 -9.69 45.56 -0.87
N ASN A 179 -10.55 45.57 0.15
CA ASN A 179 -11.97 45.16 0.19
C ASN A 179 -12.28 43.75 0.76
N GLY A 180 -11.31 43.07 1.38
CA GLY A 180 -11.56 41.78 2.06
C GLY A 180 -11.75 40.60 1.10
N ALA A 181 -11.41 40.80 -0.17
CA ALA A 181 -11.35 39.72 -1.14
C ALA A 181 -10.06 38.90 -0.94
N ARG A 182 -10.15 37.58 -1.09
CA ARG A 182 -9.02 36.66 -0.98
C ARG A 182 -8.55 36.27 -2.37
N GLU A 183 -7.25 36.36 -2.59
CA GLU A 183 -6.60 35.92 -3.83
C GLU A 183 -5.55 34.86 -3.50
N ASP A 184 -5.63 33.73 -4.17
CA ASP A 184 -4.66 32.64 -4.01
C ASP A 184 -3.28 33.10 -4.49
N VAL A 185 -2.26 32.86 -3.68
CA VAL A 185 -0.87 33.11 -4.06
C VAL A 185 -0.30 31.79 -4.58
N ALA A 186 -0.07 31.71 -5.89
CA ALA A 186 0.53 30.54 -6.57
C ALA A 186 2.02 30.37 -6.22
#